data_AF-D8FHM2-F1
#
_entry.id   AF-D8FHM2-F1
#
_cell.length_a   1.000
_cell.length_b   1.000
_cell.length_c   1.000
_cell.angle_alpha   90.00
_cell.angle_beta   90.00
_cell.angle_gamma   90.00
#
_symmetry.space_group_name_H-M   'P 1'
#
loop_
_entity.id
_entity.type
_entity.pdbx_description
1 polymer ?
#
loop_
_entity_poly.entity_id
_entity_poly.type
_entity_poly.pdbx_seq_one_letter_code
_entity_poly.pdbx_strand_id
1 'polypeptide(L)'
;MFLKKFTAAVLSGLMLVSLSACGKGPEGVAAKVNDVEIPMEDFYKSYAIRRNQYVANAGGDESVLEGPIDPTGKQSKLTVDQYLKDITIKDLTETEIIKQDAAANNIKVEDSEIQKILDQYKAQLGGDEQFKAYLDSLGIPLDYLKEVLKNQTLVGKYTQEKIKILK
;
A
#
# COMPACT_ATOMS: atom_id res chain seq x y z
N MET A 1 -59.15 -18.56 -21.49
CA MET A 1 -58.13 -17.93 -22.37
C MET A 1 -56.86 -17.79 -21.55
N PHE A 2 -56.12 -18.88 -21.34
CA PHE A 2 -54.88 -19.29 -22.03
C PHE A 2 -53.69 -18.31 -21.87
N LEU A 3 -52.70 -18.79 -21.10
CA LEU A 3 -51.34 -18.27 -20.86
C LEU A 3 -50.57 -17.81 -22.11
N LYS A 4 -49.83 -16.70 -22.00
CA LYS A 4 -48.53 -16.39 -22.64
C LYS A 4 -47.84 -15.29 -21.81
N LYS A 5 -46.53 -15.19 -21.53
CA LYS A 5 -45.29 -15.96 -21.77
C LYS A 5 -44.23 -15.34 -20.83
N PHE A 6 -43.26 -16.15 -20.43
CA PHE A 6 -42.04 -15.80 -19.67
C PHE A 6 -41.08 -14.86 -20.44
N THR A 7 -40.09 -14.36 -19.68
CA THR A 7 -38.82 -13.67 -20.03
C THR A 7 -38.91 -12.17 -20.40
N ALA A 8 -38.01 -11.26 -19.99
CA ALA A 8 -36.62 -11.40 -19.56
C ALA A 8 -36.23 -10.30 -18.54
N ALA A 9 -35.37 -10.67 -17.59
CA ALA A 9 -34.58 -9.73 -16.80
C ALA A 9 -33.52 -9.08 -17.72
N VAL A 10 -33.46 -7.75 -17.73
CA VAL A 10 -32.41 -6.98 -18.42
C VAL A 10 -31.57 -6.31 -17.34
N LEU A 11 -30.31 -6.78 -17.23
CA LEU A 11 -29.22 -6.06 -16.59
C LEU A 11 -29.10 -4.67 -17.21
N SER A 12 -29.17 -3.64 -16.37
CA SER A 12 -28.76 -2.26 -16.65
C SER A 12 -28.25 -1.76 -15.30
N GLY A 13 -26.97 -1.53 -15.05
CA GLY A 13 -26.01 -0.84 -15.88
C GLY A 13 -25.80 0.54 -15.26
N LEU A 14 -24.75 0.71 -14.46
CA LEU A 14 -24.10 2.00 -14.27
C LEU A 14 -22.63 1.79 -13.86
N MET A 15 -21.79 1.56 -14.87
CA MET A 15 -20.40 2.02 -14.81
C MET A 15 -20.45 3.55 -14.73
N LEU A 16 -20.09 4.13 -13.59
CA LEU A 16 -19.67 5.52 -13.54
C LEU A 16 -18.14 5.53 -13.55
N VAL A 17 -17.59 5.49 -14.77
CA VAL A 17 -16.23 5.94 -15.03
C VAL A 17 -16.27 7.46 -15.02
N SER A 18 -16.13 8.09 -13.85
CA SER A 18 -15.87 9.52 -13.77
C SER A 18 -14.37 9.77 -13.80
N LEU A 19 -13.83 9.76 -15.02
CA LEU A 19 -12.59 10.50 -15.35
C LEU A 19 -12.87 11.99 -15.11
N SER A 20 -12.52 12.48 -13.93
CA SER A 20 -12.41 13.92 -13.65
C SER A 20 -10.97 14.22 -13.30
N ALA A 21 -10.21 14.63 -14.32
CA ALA A 21 -8.95 15.33 -14.14
C ALA A 21 -9.18 16.57 -13.26
N CYS A 22 -8.27 16.82 -12.31
CA CYS A 22 -8.22 18.01 -11.45
C CYS A 22 -9.52 18.36 -10.68
N GLY A 23 -9.82 17.58 -9.65
CA GLY A 23 -10.63 18.05 -8.52
C GLY A 23 -9.89 17.71 -7.25
N LYS A 24 -9.49 18.72 -6.46
CA LYS A 24 -8.95 18.50 -5.12
C LYS A 24 -9.94 17.60 -4.37
N GLY A 25 -9.51 16.39 -4.02
CA GLY A 25 -10.25 15.54 -3.10
C GLY A 25 -10.49 16.25 -1.76
N PRO A 26 -11.19 15.61 -0.82
CA PRO A 26 -11.34 16.16 0.53
C PRO A 26 -9.96 16.58 1.06
N GLU A 27 -9.90 17.75 1.70
CA GLU A 27 -8.64 18.28 2.22
C GLU A 27 -8.01 17.26 3.19
N GLY A 28 -6.74 16.93 2.96
CA GLY A 28 -6.05 15.92 3.76
C GLY A 28 -6.29 14.46 3.34
N VAL A 29 -6.99 14.19 2.23
CA VAL A 29 -7.18 12.83 1.70
C VAL A 29 -6.35 12.60 0.44
N ALA A 30 -5.49 11.57 0.46
CA ALA A 30 -4.64 11.19 -0.66
C ALA A 30 -5.37 10.32 -1.68
N ALA A 31 -6.19 9.39 -1.21
CA ALA A 31 -7.02 8.51 -2.02
C ALA A 31 -8.20 7.97 -1.21
N LYS A 32 -9.14 7.32 -1.89
CA LYS A 32 -10.29 6.65 -1.27
C LYS A 32 -10.43 5.25 -1.86
N VAL A 33 -10.59 4.25 -1.02
CA VAL A 33 -10.80 2.84 -1.39
C VAL A 33 -12.11 2.38 -0.76
N ASN A 34 -13.15 2.21 -1.59
CA ASN A 34 -14.53 2.07 -1.13
C ASN A 34 -14.90 3.21 -0.17
N ASP A 35 -15.31 2.91 1.07
CA ASP A 35 -15.67 3.92 2.07
C ASP A 35 -14.53 4.30 3.02
N VAL A 36 -13.31 3.80 2.79
CA VAL A 36 -12.12 4.11 3.59
C VAL A 36 -11.27 5.18 2.89
N GLU A 37 -10.98 6.26 3.60
CA GLU A 37 -10.09 7.32 3.14
C GLU A 37 -8.65 7.02 3.55
N ILE A 38 -7.72 7.26 2.63
CA ILE A 38 -6.27 7.20 2.86
C ILE A 38 -5.80 8.62 3.16
N PRO A 39 -5.32 8.92 4.37
CA PRO A 39 -4.83 10.25 4.74
C PRO A 39 -3.61 10.69 3.90
N MET A 40 -3.52 11.99 3.66
CA MET A 40 -2.31 12.63 3.10
C MET A 40 -1.08 12.43 3.97
N GLU A 41 -1.25 12.31 5.29
CA GLU A 41 -0.16 12.00 6.21
C GLU A 41 0.50 10.66 5.88
N ASP A 42 -0.29 9.62 5.60
CA ASP A 42 0.22 8.28 5.26
C ASP A 42 0.93 8.28 3.91
N PHE A 43 0.41 9.06 2.95
CA PHE A 43 1.09 9.34 1.70
C PHE A 43 2.45 10.00 1.94
N TYR A 44 2.51 11.11 2.70
CA TYR A 44 3.76 11.83 2.94
C TYR A 44 4.79 10.98 3.66
N LYS A 45 4.40 10.22 4.70
CA LYS A 45 5.30 9.29 5.40
C LYS A 45 5.87 8.25 4.44
N SER A 46 5.00 7.59 3.67
CA SER A 46 5.40 6.52 2.76
C SER A 46 6.26 7.01 1.60
N TYR A 47 5.91 8.18 1.04
CA TYR A 47 6.67 8.81 -0.03
C TYR A 47 8.03 9.30 0.48
N ALA A 48 8.10 9.93 1.66
CA ALA A 48 9.36 10.41 2.23
C ALA A 48 10.36 9.27 2.43
N ILE A 49 9.92 8.11 2.92
CA ILE A 49 10.79 6.92 3.06
C ILE A 49 11.36 6.49 1.71
N ARG A 50 10.52 6.37 0.69
CA ARG A 50 10.95 5.93 -0.66
C ARG A 50 11.87 6.95 -1.32
N ARG A 51 11.53 8.24 -1.24
CA ARG A 51 12.35 9.35 -1.73
C ARG A 51 13.71 9.34 -1.07
N ASN A 52 13.74 9.32 0.26
CA ASN A 52 14.99 9.38 1.02
C ASN A 52 15.86 8.15 0.76
N GLN A 53 15.27 6.97 0.65
CA GLN A 53 16.00 5.76 0.28
C GLN A 53 16.59 5.86 -1.13
N TYR A 54 15.82 6.37 -2.10
CA TYR A 54 16.29 6.54 -3.47
C TYR A 54 17.47 7.52 -3.54
N VAL A 55 17.34 8.68 -2.88
CA VAL A 55 18.40 9.71 -2.79
C VAL A 55 19.63 9.18 -2.06
N ALA A 56 19.45 8.46 -0.94
CA ALA A 56 20.56 7.87 -0.20
C ALA A 56 21.33 6.84 -1.04
N ASN A 57 20.64 6.01 -1.82
CA ASN A 57 21.27 5.06 -2.74
C ASN A 57 22.02 5.75 -3.88
N ALA A 58 21.64 6.97 -4.23
CA ALA A 58 22.35 7.84 -5.16
C ALA A 58 23.49 8.66 -4.51
N GLY A 59 23.88 8.34 -3.27
CA GLY A 59 24.94 9.06 -2.57
C GLY A 59 24.52 10.41 -2.00
N GLY A 60 23.21 10.66 -1.85
CA GLY A 60 22.67 11.90 -1.30
C GLY A 60 22.38 12.99 -2.34
N ASP A 61 22.56 12.72 -3.63
CA ASP A 61 22.26 13.68 -4.70
C ASP A 61 20.74 13.74 -4.95
N GLU A 62 20.11 14.87 -4.65
CA GLU A 62 18.67 15.05 -4.90
C GLU A 62 18.32 15.26 -6.37
N SER A 63 19.27 15.66 -7.23
CA SER A 63 19.01 15.94 -8.65
C SER A 63 18.55 14.69 -9.41
N VAL A 64 18.86 13.50 -8.89
CA VAL A 64 18.38 12.22 -9.43
C VAL A 64 16.86 12.12 -9.48
N LEU A 65 16.15 12.88 -8.63
CA LEU A 65 14.69 12.89 -8.59
C LEU A 65 14.06 13.53 -9.84
N GLU A 66 14.77 14.45 -10.49
CA GLU A 66 14.35 15.10 -11.74
C GLU A 66 14.69 14.26 -12.97
N GLY A 67 15.54 13.25 -12.81
CA GLY A 67 15.93 12.34 -13.88
C GLY A 67 14.74 11.58 -14.47
N PRO A 68 14.74 11.29 -15.77
CA PRO A 68 13.69 10.49 -16.39
C PRO A 68 13.74 9.04 -15.88
N ILE A 69 12.58 8.41 -15.74
CA ILE A 69 12.48 6.99 -15.43
C ILE A 69 11.45 6.29 -16.32
N ASP A 70 11.81 5.12 -16.83
CA ASP A 70 10.91 4.24 -17.55
C ASP A 70 10.86 2.85 -16.93
N PRO A 71 10.05 2.67 -15.86
CA PRO A 71 9.94 1.39 -15.17
C PRO A 71 9.22 0.34 -16.01
N THR A 72 8.55 0.75 -17.10
CA THR A 72 7.74 -0.13 -17.96
C THR A 72 8.44 -0.54 -19.25
N GLY A 73 9.54 0.13 -19.61
CA GLY A 73 10.20 -0.02 -20.91
C GLY A 73 9.35 0.48 -22.09
N LYS A 74 8.31 1.29 -21.84
CA LYS A 74 7.34 1.79 -22.83
C LYS A 74 7.46 3.30 -23.11
N GLN A 75 8.63 3.88 -22.88
CA GLN A 75 8.90 5.32 -23.00
C GLN A 75 8.00 6.17 -22.09
N SER A 76 7.97 5.84 -20.80
CA SER A 76 7.40 6.72 -19.78
C SER A 76 8.07 8.09 -19.79
N LYS A 77 7.28 9.16 -19.61
CA LYS A 77 7.76 10.55 -19.49
C LYS A 77 7.85 11.03 -18.03
N LEU A 78 7.81 10.11 -17.07
CA LEU A 78 7.85 10.44 -15.66
C LEU A 78 9.28 10.78 -15.24
N THR A 79 9.40 11.75 -14.34
CA THR A 79 10.57 11.90 -13.48
C THR A 79 10.57 10.81 -12.41
N VAL A 80 11.73 10.53 -11.80
CA VAL A 80 11.83 9.65 -10.63
C VAL A 80 10.87 10.11 -9.53
N ASP A 81 10.82 11.41 -9.24
CA ASP A 81 9.93 11.97 -8.21
C ASP A 81 8.45 11.63 -8.46
N GLN A 82 7.97 11.87 -9.67
CA GLN A 82 6.59 11.57 -10.06
C GLN A 82 6.30 10.08 -9.96
N TYR A 83 7.22 9.24 -10.44
CA TYR A 83 7.07 7.80 -10.31
C TYR A 83 7.01 7.35 -8.85
N LEU A 84 7.86 7.89 -7.97
CA LEU A 84 7.85 7.57 -6.54
C LEU A 84 6.53 7.96 -5.87
N LYS A 85 5.94 9.09 -6.26
CA LYS A 85 4.59 9.49 -5.78
C LYS A 85 3.52 8.53 -6.29
N ASP A 86 3.56 8.17 -7.57
CA ASP A 86 2.59 7.27 -8.19
C ASP A 86 2.62 5.88 -7.55
N ILE A 87 3.80 5.29 -7.34
CA ILE A 87 3.90 3.99 -6.65
C ILE A 87 3.50 4.10 -5.19
N THR A 88 3.71 5.25 -4.54
CA THR A 88 3.32 5.44 -3.15
C THR A 88 1.80 5.36 -3.01
N ILE A 89 1.07 6.12 -3.83
CA ILE A 89 -0.39 6.10 -3.76
C ILE A 89 -0.95 4.76 -4.21
N LYS A 90 -0.35 4.15 -5.24
CA LYS A 90 -0.71 2.81 -5.70
C LYS A 90 -0.56 1.78 -4.59
N ASP A 91 0.60 1.69 -3.95
CA ASP A 91 0.86 0.70 -2.89
C ASP A 91 -0.07 0.89 -1.68
N LEU A 92 -0.36 2.14 -1.31
CA LEU A 92 -1.33 2.45 -0.23
C LEU A 92 -2.74 1.97 -0.60
N THR A 93 -3.21 2.29 -1.81
CA THR A 93 -4.54 1.86 -2.27
C THR A 93 -4.65 0.35 -2.42
N GLU A 94 -3.63 -0.31 -2.97
CA GLU A 94 -3.61 -1.78 -3.11
C GLU A 94 -3.56 -2.48 -1.76
N THR A 95 -2.78 -1.95 -0.80
CA THR A 95 -2.76 -2.47 0.57
C THR A 95 -4.13 -2.37 1.22
N GLU A 96 -4.83 -1.25 1.03
CA GLU A 96 -6.18 -1.07 1.57
C GLU A 96 -7.20 -1.99 0.89
N ILE A 97 -7.13 -2.20 -0.42
CA ILE A 97 -7.95 -3.19 -1.12
C ILE A 97 -7.73 -4.58 -0.53
N ILE A 98 -6.47 -4.96 -0.30
CA ILE A 98 -6.11 -6.25 0.31
C ILE A 98 -6.65 -6.34 1.74
N LYS A 99 -6.56 -5.28 2.55
CA LYS A 99 -7.12 -5.25 3.91
C LYS A 99 -8.61 -5.55 3.91
N GLN A 100 -9.36 -4.91 3.01
CA GLN A 100 -10.80 -5.09 2.91
C GLN A 100 -11.17 -6.49 2.44
N ASP A 101 -10.51 -7.04 1.40
CA ASP A 101 -10.79 -8.40 0.94
C ASP A 101 -10.35 -9.45 1.97
N ALA A 102 -9.20 -9.26 2.63
CA ALA A 102 -8.73 -10.13 3.70
C ALA A 102 -9.74 -10.18 4.86
N ALA A 103 -10.28 -9.02 5.28
CA ALA A 103 -11.32 -8.95 6.29
C ALA A 103 -12.60 -9.72 5.87
N ALA A 104 -13.05 -9.56 4.62
CA ALA A 104 -14.20 -10.28 4.07
C ALA A 104 -13.97 -11.81 4.03
N ASN A 105 -12.72 -12.24 3.85
CA ASN A 105 -12.32 -13.65 3.81
C ASN A 105 -11.81 -14.19 5.17
N ASN A 106 -12.00 -13.46 6.27
CA ASN A 106 -11.54 -13.83 7.62
C ASN A 106 -10.02 -14.09 7.75
N ILE A 107 -9.22 -13.47 6.87
CA ILE A 107 -7.76 -13.50 6.94
C ILE A 107 -7.32 -12.36 7.86
N LYS A 108 -6.76 -12.72 9.02
CA LYS A 108 -6.34 -11.76 10.06
C LYS A 108 -4.88 -11.96 10.42
N VAL A 109 -4.29 -10.91 11.00
CA VAL A 109 -2.96 -10.95 11.61
C VAL A 109 -3.13 -10.68 13.08
N GLU A 110 -2.71 -11.64 13.89
CA GLU A 110 -2.75 -11.55 15.34
C GLU A 110 -1.54 -10.77 15.85
N ASP A 111 -1.71 -9.99 16.91
CA ASP A 111 -0.61 -9.19 17.47
C ASP A 111 0.54 -10.08 17.98
N SER A 112 0.24 -11.33 18.37
CA SER A 112 1.25 -12.33 18.72
C SER A 112 2.14 -12.76 17.55
N GLU A 113 1.65 -12.70 16.30
CA GLU A 113 2.46 -12.95 15.10
C GLU A 113 3.47 -11.81 14.92
N ILE A 114 3.03 -10.56 15.13
CA ILE A 114 3.90 -9.39 15.02
C ILE A 114 4.94 -9.36 16.14
N GLN A 115 4.57 -9.75 17.36
CA GLN A 115 5.51 -9.85 18.45
C GLN A 115 6.62 -10.87 18.15
N LYS A 116 6.29 -12.03 17.57
CA LYS A 116 7.30 -13.02 17.16
C LYS A 116 8.28 -12.47 16.13
N ILE A 117 7.79 -11.71 15.15
CA ILE A 117 8.65 -11.07 14.15
C ILE A 117 9.58 -10.03 14.81
N LEU A 118 9.04 -9.22 15.72
CA LEU A 118 9.85 -8.25 16.48
C LEU A 118 10.92 -8.95 17.34
N ASP A 119 10.57 -10.03 18.01
CA ASP A 119 11.49 -10.80 18.84
C ASP A 119 12.62 -11.41 18.00
N GLN A 120 12.31 -11.86 16.76
CA GLN A 120 13.33 -12.31 15.81
C GLN A 120 14.29 -11.17 15.41
N TYR A 121 13.78 -9.97 15.11
CA TYR A 121 14.64 -8.83 14.80
C TYR A 121 15.52 -8.42 15.98
N LYS A 122 14.95 -8.38 17.19
CA LYS A 122 15.72 -8.12 18.41
C LYS A 122 16.84 -9.12 18.59
N ALA A 123 16.54 -10.42 18.45
CA ALA A 123 17.54 -11.47 18.57
C ALA A 123 18.66 -11.33 17.51
N GLN A 124 18.30 -10.99 16.26
CA GLN A 124 19.27 -10.77 15.18
C GLN A 124 20.18 -9.56 15.41
N LEU A 125 19.65 -8.50 16.02
CA LEU A 125 20.40 -7.27 16.30
C LEU A 125 21.17 -7.31 17.63
N GLY A 126 20.98 -8.35 18.45
CA GLY A 126 21.72 -8.54 19.70
C GLY A 126 20.96 -8.16 20.97
N GLY A 127 19.65 -7.88 20.89
CA GLY A 127 18.78 -7.61 22.03
C GLY A 127 17.91 -6.36 21.87
N ASP A 128 17.10 -6.07 22.89
CA ASP A 128 16.20 -4.92 22.93
C ASP A 128 16.93 -3.57 22.83
N GLU A 129 18.11 -3.44 23.47
CA GLU A 129 18.88 -2.19 23.46
C GLU A 129 19.40 -1.85 22.06
N GLN A 130 19.98 -2.84 21.37
CA GLN A 130 20.51 -2.68 20.02
C GLN A 130 19.37 -2.46 19.01
N PHE A 131 18.25 -3.16 19.18
CA PHE A 131 17.06 -2.94 18.38
C PHE A 131 16.51 -1.51 18.55
N LYS A 132 16.40 -1.02 19.80
CA LYS A 132 15.96 0.35 20.07
C LYS A 132 16.92 1.38 19.47
N ALA A 133 18.23 1.22 19.68
CA ALA A 133 19.25 2.10 19.10
C ALA A 133 19.19 2.11 17.57
N TYR A 134 18.93 0.96 16.94
CA TYR A 134 18.74 0.85 15.50
C TYR A 134 17.52 1.65 15.04
N LEU A 135 16.36 1.47 15.68
CA LEU A 135 15.16 2.26 15.36
C LEU A 135 15.38 3.76 15.54
N ASP A 136 16.02 4.17 16.64
CA ASP A 136 16.35 5.57 16.92
C ASP A 136 17.30 6.14 15.86
N SER A 137 18.30 5.36 15.42
CA SER A 137 19.23 5.77 14.34
C SER A 137 18.54 5.99 13.00
N LEU A 138 17.42 5.30 12.75
CA LEU A 138 16.60 5.44 11.56
C LEU A 138 15.47 6.46 11.74
N GLY A 139 15.25 6.98 12.95
CA GLY A 139 14.12 7.86 13.27
C GLY A 139 12.76 7.17 13.12
N ILE A 140 12.70 5.85 13.30
CA ILE A 140 11.49 5.04 13.10
C ILE A 140 10.84 4.75 14.46
N PRO A 141 9.62 5.26 14.73
CA PRO A 141 8.89 4.88 15.93
C PRO A 141 8.52 3.38 15.91
N LEU A 142 8.58 2.72 17.07
CA LEU A 142 8.23 1.30 17.19
C LEU A 142 6.80 1.00 16.71
N ASP A 143 5.84 1.87 17.01
CA ASP A 143 4.44 1.66 16.61
C ASP A 143 4.26 1.77 15.09
N TYR A 144 5.02 2.64 14.43
CA TYR A 144 5.05 2.69 12.98
C TYR A 144 5.61 1.40 12.39
N LEU A 145 6.71 0.87 12.96
CA LEU A 145 7.27 -0.41 12.53
C LEU A 145 6.25 -1.55 12.71
N LYS A 146 5.55 -1.61 13.86
CA LYS A 146 4.51 -2.61 14.09
C LYS A 146 3.40 -2.55 13.05
N GLU A 147 2.95 -1.36 12.69
CA GLU A 147 1.94 -1.18 11.67
C GLU A 147 2.41 -1.67 10.29
N VAL A 148 3.65 -1.32 9.91
CA VAL A 148 4.27 -1.80 8.67
C VAL A 148 4.34 -3.33 8.66
N LEU A 149 4.80 -3.95 9.75
CA LEU A 149 4.88 -5.41 9.86
C LEU A 149 3.50 -6.06 9.79
N LYS A 150 2.47 -5.45 10.39
CA LYS A 150 1.09 -5.94 10.33
C LYS A 150 0.55 -5.93 8.91
N ASN A 151 0.76 -4.83 8.19
CA ASN A 151 0.34 -4.70 6.79
C ASN A 151 1.09 -5.70 5.89
N GLN A 152 2.41 -5.82 6.02
CA GLN A 152 3.21 -6.78 5.24
C GLN A 152 2.81 -8.24 5.53
N THR A 153 2.62 -8.59 6.81
CA THR A 153 2.18 -9.93 7.20
C THR A 153 0.80 -10.25 6.63
N LEU A 154 -0.13 -9.29 6.65
CA LEU A 154 -1.47 -9.46 6.10
C LEU A 154 -1.43 -9.71 4.60
N VAL A 155 -0.68 -8.88 3.86
CA VAL A 155 -0.49 -9.04 2.41
C VAL A 155 0.14 -10.40 2.09
N GLY A 156 1.14 -10.83 2.85
CA GLY A 156 1.75 -12.15 2.71
C GLY A 156 0.75 -13.29 2.91
N LYS A 157 0.00 -13.28 4.02
CA LYS A 157 -1.03 -14.29 4.32
C LYS A 157 -2.11 -14.31 3.24
N TYR A 158 -2.62 -13.14 2.86
CA TYR A 158 -3.61 -13.00 1.81
C TYR A 158 -3.15 -13.61 0.48
N THR A 159 -1.93 -13.27 0.06
CA THR A 159 -1.34 -13.78 -1.19
C THR A 159 -1.22 -15.30 -1.15
N GLN A 160 -0.77 -15.87 -0.02
CA GLN A 160 -0.67 -17.32 0.14
C GLN A 160 -2.04 -18.01 0.05
N GLU A 161 -3.08 -17.47 0.70
CA GLU A 161 -4.43 -18.04 0.62
C GLU A 161 -5.00 -17.97 -0.80
N LYS A 162 -4.83 -16.85 -1.51
CA LYS A 162 -5.27 -16.75 -2.92
C LYS A 162 -4.52 -17.71 -3.84
N ILE A 163 -3.21 -17.89 -3.65
CA ILE A 163 -2.42 -18.88 -4.42
C ILE A 163 -2.91 -20.32 -4.16
N LYS A 164 -3.30 -20.67 -2.92
CA LYS A 164 -3.86 -22.00 -2.63
C LYS A 164 -5.17 -22.26 -3.36
N ILE A 165 -6.02 -21.26 -3.50
CA ILE A 165 -7.32 -21.37 -4.19
C ILE A 165 -7.13 -21.57 -5.71
N LEU A 166 -6.02 -21.06 -6.27
CA LEU A 166 -5.71 -21.16 -7.70
C LEU A 166 -5.04 -22.49 -8.11
N LYS A 167 -4.65 -23.33 -7.14
CA LYS A 167 -4.04 -24.65 -7.35
C LYS A 167 -5.08 -25.75 -7.16
#